data_AF-A0A7Y2HK65-F1
#
_entry.id   AF-A0A7Y2HK65-F1
#
_cell.length_a   1.000
_cell.length_b   1.000
_cell.length_c   1.000
_cell.angle_alpha   90.00
_cell.angle_beta   90.00
_cell.angle_gamma   90.00
#
_symmetry.space_group_name_H-M   'P 1'
#
loop_
_entity.id
_entity.type
_entity.pdbx_description
1 polymer ?
#
loop_
_entity_poly.entity_id
_entity_poly.type
_entity_poly.pdbx_seq_one_letter_code
_entity_poly.pdbx_strand_id
1 'polypeptide(L)'
;MTHLTDDQIQLLIEGNYQNERWMVHLDHCHQCRNSYESLNAVHESLSRLEYHQPSMRFAKNIYEFIVRKQQLEQQEKRWIRVIQISIFFSMFLIFLIGFYFLISSPWELNITENSLSNYYTWSIIMLLSTLTLWILYGIDRWYFKNKRKSEKGFDKTS
;
A
#
# COMPACT_ATOMS: atom_id res chain seq x y z
N MET A 1 24.86 13.77 37.58
CA MET A 1 23.50 13.34 37.18
C MET A 1 23.26 13.89 35.78
N THR A 2 22.75 13.09 34.85
CA THR A 2 22.42 13.54 33.50
C THR A 2 21.06 14.25 33.51
N HIS A 3 21.01 15.47 32.97
CA HIS A 3 19.78 16.24 32.80
C HIS A 3 18.91 15.65 31.69
N LEU A 4 17.60 15.90 31.75
CA LEU A 4 16.69 15.65 30.62
C LEU A 4 17.05 16.57 29.45
N THR A 5 16.95 16.05 28.23
CA THR A 5 17.07 16.86 27.01
C THR A 5 15.79 17.62 26.72
N ASP A 6 15.87 18.70 25.95
CA ASP A 6 14.68 19.49 25.59
C ASP A 6 13.62 18.64 24.88
N ASP A 7 14.03 17.73 23.99
CA ASP A 7 13.11 16.78 23.33
C ASP A 7 12.35 15.88 24.33
N GLN A 8 13.01 15.45 25.41
CA GLN A 8 12.37 14.62 26.44
C GLN A 8 11.36 15.42 27.26
N ILE A 9 11.69 16.68 27.55
CA ILE A 9 10.78 17.61 28.24
C ILE A 9 9.56 17.92 27.34
N GLN A 10 9.77 18.12 26.04
CA GLN A 10 8.68 18.32 25.08
C GLN A 10 7.74 17.10 25.02
N LEU A 11 8.28 15.89 24.94
CA LEU A 11 7.48 14.65 24.92
C LEU A 11 6.61 14.48 26.19
N LEU A 12 7.09 14.95 27.34
CA LEU A 12 6.30 14.97 28.58
C LEU A 12 5.15 15.97 28.51
N ILE A 13 5.40 17.17 27.97
CA ILE A 13 4.39 18.25 27.88
C ILE A 13 3.27 17.87 26.90
N GLU A 14 3.62 17.29 25.75
CA GLU A 14 2.64 16.87 24.74
C GLU A 14 1.75 15.70 25.20
N GLY A 15 2.05 15.08 26.34
CA GLY A 15 1.32 13.91 26.85
C GLY A 15 1.54 12.63 26.01
N ASN A 16 2.42 12.69 25.02
CA ASN A 16 2.75 11.59 24.12
C ASN A 16 3.56 10.48 24.81
N TYR A 17 4.22 10.79 25.94
CA TYR A 17 5.04 9.82 26.67
C TYR A 17 5.03 10.06 28.19
N GLN A 18 4.34 9.19 28.93
CA GLN A 18 4.35 9.22 30.40
C GLN A 18 5.44 8.29 30.93
N ASN A 19 6.59 8.88 31.30
CA ASN A 19 7.70 8.15 31.92
C ASN A 19 7.82 8.52 33.39
N GLU A 20 7.46 7.61 34.28
CA GLU A 20 7.55 7.80 35.74
C GLU A 20 8.96 8.19 36.19
N ARG A 21 10.01 7.67 35.54
CA ARG A 21 11.39 8.04 35.90
C ARG A 21 11.70 9.50 35.62
N TRP A 22 11.12 10.07 34.58
CA TRP A 22 11.33 11.49 34.27
C TRP A 22 10.55 12.39 35.21
N MET A 23 9.35 11.98 35.63
CA MET A 23 8.60 12.69 36.68
C MET A 23 9.37 12.71 38.00
N VAL A 24 9.91 11.56 38.43
CA VAL A 24 10.78 11.48 39.61
C VAL A 24 12.04 12.33 39.43
N HIS A 25 12.61 12.41 38.22
CA HIS A 25 13.76 13.29 37.97
C HIS A 25 13.42 14.77 38.14
N LEU A 26 12.24 15.20 37.67
CA LEU A 26 11.77 16.59 37.84
C LEU A 26 11.57 16.95 39.32
N ASP A 27 11.23 15.99 40.18
CA ASP A 27 11.13 16.21 41.63
C ASP A 27 12.48 16.50 42.29
N HIS A 28 13.58 15.97 41.73
CA HIS A 28 14.91 16.05 42.31
C HIS A 28 15.85 17.04 41.59
N CYS A 29 15.56 17.40 40.34
CA CYS A 29 16.39 18.29 39.53
C CYS A 29 15.72 19.64 39.27
N HIS A 30 16.08 20.65 40.05
CA HIS A 30 15.51 21.99 39.96
C HIS A 30 15.68 22.65 38.57
N GLN A 31 16.80 22.38 37.87
CA GLN A 31 17.04 22.93 36.55
C GLN A 31 16.07 22.36 35.51
N CYS A 32 15.90 21.03 35.48
CA CYS A 32 14.97 20.38 34.58
C CYS A 32 13.52 20.74 34.91
N ARG A 33 13.20 20.88 36.21
CA ARG A 33 11.88 21.35 36.67
C ARG A 33 11.55 22.76 36.15
N ASN A 34 12.47 23.71 36.27
CA ASN A 34 12.26 25.06 35.76
C ASN A 34 12.07 25.08 34.24
N SER A 35 12.88 24.29 33.50
CA SER A 35 12.71 24.16 32.05
C SER A 35 11.34 23.58 31.69
N TYR A 36 10.91 22.52 32.38
CA TYR A 36 9.59 21.93 32.20
C TYR A 36 8.46 22.92 32.52
N GLU A 37 8.51 23.61 33.66
CA GLU A 37 7.48 24.57 34.06
C GLU A 37 7.38 25.75 33.08
N SER A 38 8.52 26.27 32.60
CA SER A 38 8.54 27.36 31.62
C SER A 38 7.96 26.94 30.26
N LEU A 39 8.34 25.77 29.73
CA LEU A 39 7.80 25.25 28.49
C LEU A 39 6.32 24.88 28.62
N ASN A 40 5.93 24.29 29.76
CA ASN A 40 4.54 23.93 30.01
C ASN A 40 3.65 25.18 30.12
N ALA A 41 4.13 26.27 30.73
CA ALA A 41 3.41 27.54 30.76
C ALA A 41 3.20 28.13 29.35
N VAL A 42 4.21 28.05 28.48
CA VAL A 42 4.07 28.44 27.07
C VAL A 42 3.05 27.55 26.36
N HIS A 43 3.16 26.23 26.50
CA HIS A 43 2.21 25.28 25.90
C HIS A 43 0.77 25.55 26.37
N GLU A 44 0.57 25.77 27.67
CA GLU A 44 -0.74 26.11 28.22
C GLU A 44 -1.27 27.43 27.65
N SER A 45 -0.42 28.46 27.54
CA SER A 45 -0.80 29.74 26.92
C SER A 45 -1.22 29.59 25.45
N LEU A 46 -0.52 28.75 24.69
CA LEU A 46 -0.86 28.45 23.30
C LEU A 46 -2.14 27.63 23.19
N SER A 47 -2.37 26.68 24.10
CA SER A 47 -3.58 25.85 24.12
C SER A 47 -4.85 26.64 24.46
N ARG A 48 -4.71 27.76 25.18
CA ARG A 48 -5.81 28.68 25.50
C ARG A 48 -6.14 29.65 24.37
N LEU A 49 -5.32 29.71 23.31
CA LEU A 49 -5.67 30.49 22.14
C LEU A 49 -6.94 29.93 21.50
N GLU A 50 -7.86 30.81 21.12
CA GLU A 50 -9.08 30.40 20.43
C GLU A 50 -8.70 29.78 19.08
N TYR A 51 -8.78 28.46 19.01
CA TYR A 51 -8.68 27.75 17.75
C TYR A 51 -9.79 28.25 16.83
N HIS A 52 -9.39 28.90 15.76
CA HIS A 52 -10.32 29.29 14.71
C HIS A 52 -10.91 27.99 14.15
N GLN A 53 -12.21 27.78 14.36
CA GLN A 53 -12.87 26.62 13.78
C GLN A 53 -12.72 26.70 12.26
N PRO A 54 -12.23 25.63 11.62
CA PRO A 54 -12.17 25.61 10.17
C PRO A 54 -13.59 25.79 9.61
N SER A 55 -13.71 26.51 8.50
CA SER A 55 -15.01 26.65 7.84
C SER A 55 -15.62 25.28 7.54
N MET A 56 -16.95 25.17 7.58
CA MET A 56 -17.66 23.93 7.20
C MET A 56 -17.26 23.44 5.80
N ARG A 57 -16.92 24.36 4.91
CA ARG A 57 -16.41 24.05 3.56
C ARG A 57 -15.04 23.38 3.62
N PHE A 58 -14.13 23.86 4.47
CA PHE A 58 -12.84 23.21 4.68
C PHE A 58 -12.99 21.80 5.24
N ALA A 59 -13.81 21.63 6.29
CA ALA A 59 -14.06 20.32 6.88
C ALA A 59 -14.66 19.34 5.86
N LYS A 60 -15.63 19.80 5.06
CA LYS A 60 -16.21 19.02 3.96
C LYS A 60 -15.17 18.62 2.91
N ASN A 61 -14.32 19.55 2.48
CA ASN A 61 -13.27 19.27 1.49
C ASN A 61 -12.26 18.23 2.01
N ILE A 62 -11.86 18.33 3.28
CA ILE A 62 -10.97 17.34 3.90
C ILE A 62 -11.64 15.98 3.99
N TYR A 63 -12.90 15.94 4.42
CA TYR A 63 -13.65 14.69 4.50
C TYR A 63 -13.77 14.01 3.13
N GLU A 64 -14.17 14.77 2.10
CA GLU A 64 -14.25 14.25 0.73
C GLU A 64 -12.90 13.76 0.20
N PHE A 65 -11.81 14.47 0.53
CA PHE A 65 -10.45 14.05 0.18
C PHE A 65 -10.09 12.72 0.86
N ILE A 66 -10.34 12.58 2.16
CA ILE A 66 -10.06 11.35 2.92
C ILE A 66 -10.87 10.18 2.37
N VAL A 67 -12.18 10.35 2.19
CA VAL A 67 -13.07 9.31 1.66
C VAL A 67 -12.62 8.87 0.26
N ARG A 68 -12.29 9.82 -0.62
CA ARG A 68 -11.83 9.51 -1.97
C ARG A 68 -10.49 8.76 -1.94
N LYS A 69 -9.54 9.16 -1.09
CA LYS A 69 -8.26 8.46 -0.93
C LYS A 69 -8.46 7.02 -0.45
N GLN A 70 -9.34 6.82 0.53
CA GLN A 70 -9.67 5.50 1.04
C GLN A 70 -10.34 4.61 -0.03
N GLN A 71 -11.22 5.18 -0.86
CA GLN A 71 -11.84 4.47 -1.98
C GLN A 71 -10.80 4.03 -3.03
N LEU A 72 -9.83 4.89 -3.35
CA LEU A 72 -8.74 4.54 -4.27
C LEU A 72 -7.91 3.39 -3.71
N GLU A 73 -7.51 3.43 -2.44
CA GLU A 73 -6.76 2.34 -1.79
C GLU A 73 -7.54 1.02 -1.80
N GLN A 74 -8.85 1.05 -1.56
CA GLN A 74 -9.71 -0.14 -1.65
C GLN A 74 -9.81 -0.67 -3.09
N GLN A 75 -9.90 0.21 -4.09
CA GLN A 75 -9.88 -0.20 -5.49
C GLN A 75 -8.56 -0.84 -5.88
N GLU A 76 -7.42 -0.28 -5.45
CA GLU A 76 -6.09 -0.86 -5.71
C GLU A 76 -5.98 -2.27 -5.13
N LYS A 77 -6.41 -2.47 -3.87
CA LYS A 77 -6.43 -3.80 -3.24
C LYS A 77 -7.31 -4.80 -4.00
N ARG A 78 -8.46 -4.35 -4.53
CA ARG A 78 -9.35 -5.20 -5.34
C ARG A 78 -8.68 -5.62 -6.65
N TRP A 79 -8.03 -4.69 -7.35
CA TRP A 79 -7.33 -4.98 -8.60
C TRP A 79 -6.14 -5.90 -8.41
N ILE A 80 -5.34 -5.70 -7.35
CA ILE A 80 -4.24 -6.62 -7.02
C ILE A 80 -4.76 -8.04 -6.83
N ARG A 81 -5.89 -8.21 -6.13
CA ARG A 81 -6.51 -9.54 -5.95
C ARG A 81 -6.97 -10.15 -7.28
N VAL A 82 -7.56 -9.36 -8.18
CA VAL A 82 -7.96 -9.82 -9.52
C VAL A 82 -6.76 -10.28 -10.34
N ILE A 83 -5.67 -9.50 -10.31
CA ILE A 83 -4.42 -9.85 -11.00
C ILE A 83 -3.84 -11.15 -10.43
N GLN A 84 -3.78 -11.29 -9.10
CA GLN A 84 -3.30 -12.51 -8.45
C GLN A 84 -4.13 -13.75 -8.84
N ILE A 85 -5.46 -13.64 -8.82
CA ILE A 85 -6.35 -14.73 -9.23
C ILE A 85 -6.15 -15.09 -10.71
N SER A 86 -5.99 -14.08 -11.58
CA SER A 86 -5.76 -14.28 -13.01
C SER A 86 -4.44 -15.02 -13.28
N ILE A 87 -3.36 -14.61 -12.61
CA ILE A 87 -2.06 -15.29 -12.71
C ILE A 87 -2.16 -16.74 -12.22
N PHE A 88 -2.78 -16.97 -11.07
CA PHE A 88 -2.98 -18.31 -10.53
C PHE A 88 -3.78 -19.20 -11.49
N PHE A 89 -4.88 -18.69 -12.04
CA PHE A 89 -5.70 -19.43 -13.00
C PHE A 89 -4.93 -19.76 -14.29
N SER A 90 -4.14 -18.81 -14.80
CA SER A 90 -3.27 -19.04 -15.96
C SER A 90 -2.24 -20.15 -15.70
N MET A 91 -1.55 -20.12 -14.57
CA MET A 91 -0.60 -21.17 -14.17
C MET A 91 -1.29 -22.53 -14.03
N PHE A 92 -2.47 -22.57 -13.43
CA PHE A 92 -3.26 -23.79 -13.29
C PHE A 92 -3.68 -24.37 -14.64
N LEU A 93 -4.08 -23.52 -15.58
CA LEU A 93 -4.50 -23.96 -16.92
C LEU A 93 -3.31 -24.53 -17.71
N ILE A 94 -2.12 -23.90 -17.62
CA ILE A 94 -0.88 -24.44 -18.19
C ILE A 94 -0.55 -25.81 -17.58
N PHE A 95 -0.69 -25.95 -16.26
CA PHE A 95 -0.48 -27.22 -15.57
C PHE A 95 -1.45 -28.31 -16.07
N LEU A 96 -2.73 -28.00 -16.20
CA LEU A 96 -3.73 -28.95 -16.71
C LEU A 96 -3.43 -29.40 -18.14
N ILE A 97 -2.99 -28.48 -19.00
CA ILE A 97 -2.58 -28.81 -20.37
C ILE A 97 -1.37 -29.77 -20.33
N GLY A 98 -0.34 -29.46 -19.55
CA GLY A 98 0.84 -30.32 -19.42
C GLY A 98 0.50 -31.71 -18.85
N PHE A 99 -0.39 -31.75 -17.85
CA PHE A 99 -0.87 -32.99 -17.24
C PHE A 99 -1.71 -33.83 -18.20
N TYR A 100 -2.57 -33.20 -19.00
CA TYR A 100 -3.31 -33.88 -20.05
C TYR A 100 -2.36 -34.56 -21.03
N PHE A 101 -1.32 -33.86 -21.49
CA PHE A 101 -0.30 -34.45 -22.38
C PHE A 101 0.46 -35.61 -21.74
N LEU A 102 0.79 -35.51 -20.45
CA LEU A 102 1.47 -36.58 -19.71
C LEU A 102 0.64 -37.87 -19.69
N ILE A 103 -0.67 -37.77 -19.44
CA ILE A 103 -1.57 -38.93 -19.40
C ILE A 103 -1.92 -39.41 -20.80
N SER A 104 -2.18 -38.49 -21.73
CA SER A 104 -2.64 -38.82 -23.07
C SER A 104 -1.52 -39.32 -23.97
N SER A 105 -0.25 -39.11 -23.61
CA SER A 105 0.86 -39.70 -24.36
C SER A 105 0.80 -41.23 -24.21
N PRO A 106 0.49 -41.99 -25.27
CA PRO A 106 0.71 -43.41 -25.24
C PRO A 106 2.21 -43.59 -25.06
N TRP A 107 2.64 -44.25 -23.98
CA TRP A 107 4.05 -44.49 -23.65
C TRP A 107 4.75 -45.44 -24.64
N GLU A 108 4.18 -45.64 -25.83
CA GLU A 108 4.76 -46.39 -26.93
C GLU A 108 5.64 -45.46 -27.77
N LEU A 109 6.96 -45.60 -27.58
CA LEU A 109 8.01 -44.98 -28.38
C LEU A 109 7.98 -45.44 -29.86
N ASN A 110 7.00 -44.98 -30.64
CA ASN A 110 7.11 -44.96 -32.10
C ASN A 110 7.64 -43.57 -32.52
N ILE A 111 8.97 -43.45 -32.51
CA ILE A 111 9.72 -42.19 -32.66
C ILE A 111 9.59 -41.58 -34.08
N THR A 112 9.05 -42.31 -35.06
CA THR A 112 9.19 -41.93 -36.48
C THR A 112 7.98 -41.21 -37.11
N GLU A 113 6.76 -41.31 -36.59
CA GLU A 113 5.58 -40.63 -37.20
C GLU A 113 4.97 -39.51 -36.35
N ASN A 114 5.39 -39.34 -35.09
CA ASN A 114 4.76 -38.42 -34.13
C ASN A 114 5.37 -37.00 -34.07
N SER A 115 6.35 -36.67 -34.91
CA SER A 115 7.07 -35.38 -34.85
C SER A 115 6.20 -34.18 -35.24
N LEU A 116 5.33 -34.33 -36.25
CA LEU A 116 4.42 -33.28 -36.71
C LEU A 116 3.35 -32.96 -35.65
N SER A 117 2.73 -33.97 -35.05
CA SER A 117 1.72 -33.81 -33.99
C SER A 117 2.27 -33.06 -32.77
N ASN A 118 3.48 -33.42 -32.34
CA ASN A 118 4.17 -32.72 -31.25
C ASN A 118 4.49 -31.26 -31.61
N TYR A 119 4.92 -30.98 -32.84
CA TYR A 119 5.21 -29.61 -33.28
C TYR A 119 3.98 -28.68 -33.23
N TYR A 120 2.83 -29.16 -33.71
CA TYR A 120 1.58 -28.38 -33.66
C TYR A 120 1.13 -28.13 -32.21
N THR A 121 1.27 -29.15 -31.37
CA THR A 121 0.94 -29.04 -29.95
C THR A 121 1.75 -27.95 -29.25
N TRP A 122 3.08 -27.97 -29.40
CA TRP A 122 3.97 -26.96 -28.81
C TRP A 122 3.68 -25.56 -29.37
N SER A 123 3.36 -25.48 -30.66
CA SER A 123 3.02 -24.21 -31.32
C SER A 123 1.71 -23.62 -30.79
N ILE A 124 0.69 -24.45 -30.52
CA ILE A 124 -0.57 -24.02 -29.89
C ILE A 124 -0.32 -23.55 -28.45
N ILE A 125 0.49 -24.27 -27.68
CA ILE A 125 0.84 -23.87 -26.31
C ILE A 125 1.57 -22.53 -26.29
N MET A 126 2.54 -22.32 -27.20
CA MET A 126 3.27 -21.05 -27.33
C MET A 126 2.37 -19.90 -27.79
N LEU A 127 1.39 -20.17 -28.67
CA LEU A 127 0.38 -19.19 -29.06
C LEU A 127 -0.55 -18.80 -27.89
N LEU A 128 -1.01 -19.78 -27.11
CA LEU A 128 -1.88 -19.51 -25.96
C LEU A 128 -1.15 -18.77 -24.84
N SER A 129 0.12 -19.10 -24.59
CA SER A 129 0.94 -18.41 -23.59
C SER A 129 1.26 -16.97 -24.02
N THR A 130 1.58 -16.74 -25.29
CA THR A 130 1.79 -15.38 -25.82
C THR A 130 0.51 -14.56 -25.81
N LEU A 131 -0.64 -15.14 -26.15
CA LEU A 131 -1.94 -14.47 -26.08
C LEU A 131 -2.31 -14.08 -24.65
N THR A 132 -2.10 -14.97 -23.68
CA THR A 132 -2.36 -14.68 -22.26
C THR A 132 -1.44 -13.58 -21.72
N LEU A 133 -0.15 -13.59 -22.09
CA LEU A 133 0.78 -12.49 -21.76
C LEU A 133 0.35 -11.15 -22.38
N TRP A 134 -0.13 -11.16 -23.63
CA TRP A 134 -0.67 -9.97 -24.29
C TRP A 134 -1.91 -9.42 -23.59
N ILE A 135 -2.82 -10.30 -23.15
CA ILE A 135 -4.01 -9.91 -22.40
C ILE A 135 -3.61 -9.30 -21.05
N LEU A 136 -2.69 -9.94 -20.32
CA LEU A 136 -2.18 -9.42 -19.05
C LEU A 136 -1.50 -8.05 -19.24
N TYR A 137 -0.67 -7.91 -20.27
CA TYR A 137 -0.03 -6.63 -20.61
C TYR A 137 -1.06 -5.54 -20.98
N GLY A 138 -2.10 -5.90 -21.73
CA GLY A 138 -3.18 -4.99 -22.09
C GLY A 138 -3.97 -4.50 -20.87
N ILE A 139 -4.28 -5.41 -19.94
CA ILE A 139 -4.95 -5.10 -18.66
C ILE A 139 -4.07 -4.18 -17.82
N ASP A 140 -2.78 -4.49 -17.68
CA ASP A 140 -1.82 -3.71 -16.91
C ASP A 140 -1.67 -2.28 -17.48
N ARG A 141 -1.49 -2.17 -18.80
CA ARG A 141 -1.38 -0.88 -19.48
C ARG A 141 -2.67 -0.05 -19.38
N TRP A 142 -3.83 -0.68 -19.50
CA TRP A 142 -5.12 -0.02 -19.34
C TRP A 142 -5.30 0.50 -17.91
N TYR A 143 -4.93 -0.31 -16.91
CA TYR A 143 -4.96 0.04 -15.50
C TYR A 143 -4.09 1.27 -15.20
N PHE A 144 -2.80 1.24 -15.61
CA PHE A 144 -1.88 2.36 -15.38
C PHE A 144 -2.29 3.64 -16.13
N LYS A 145 -2.95 3.52 -17.29
CA LYS A 145 -3.49 4.68 -18.02
C LYS A 145 -4.64 5.33 -17.26
N ASN A 146 -5.51 4.54 -16.64
CA ASN A 146 -6.61 5.06 -15.84
C ASN A 146 -6.15 5.65 -14.50
N LYS A 147 -5.17 5.02 -13.83
CA LYS A 147 -4.54 5.56 -12.61
C LYS A 147 -3.93 6.95 -12.84
N ARG A 148 -3.20 7.14 -13.94
CA ARG A 148 -2.65 8.46 -14.30
C ARG A 148 -3.71 9.52 -14.59
N LYS A 149 -4.90 9.13 -15.06
CA LYS A 149 -6.01 10.07 -15.27
C LYS A 149 -6.66 10.49 -13.96
N SER A 150 -6.81 9.58 -13.00
CA SER A 150 -7.33 9.94 -11.67
C SER A 150 -6.39 10.86 -10.91
N GLU A 151 -5.07 10.68 -11.06
CA GLU A 151 -4.07 11.55 -10.44
C GLU A 151 -4.04 12.94 -11.10
N LYS A 152 -4.06 13.05 -12.43
CA LYS A 152 -4.07 14.37 -13.12
C LYS A 152 -5.35 15.18 -12.95
N GLY A 153 -6.46 14.55 -12.54
CA GLY A 153 -7.68 15.26 -12.17
C GLY A 153 -7.52 16.08 -10.88
N PHE A 154 -6.49 15.80 -10.07
CA PHE A 154 -6.18 16.46 -8.82
C PHE A 154 -5.63 17.89 -9.03
N ASP A 155 -4.74 18.07 -10.01
CA ASP A 155 -4.00 19.33 -10.22
C ASP A 155 -4.86 20.45 -10.85
N LYS A 156 -6.09 20.16 -11.29
CA LYS A 156 -6.95 21.14 -11.97
C LYS A 156 -8.01 21.77 -11.05
N THR A 157 -8.12 21.34 -9.80
CA THR A 157 -9.13 21.82 -8.84
C THR A 157 -8.56 22.60 -7.65
N SER A 158 -7.25 22.85 -7.63
CA SER A 158 -6.56 23.80 -6.75
C SER A 158 -6.28 25.09 -7.49
#